data_AF-A0AAF0L8P6-F1
#
_entry.id   AF-A0AAF0L8P6-F1
#
_cell.length_a   1.000
_cell.length_b   1.000
_cell.length_c   1.000
_cell.angle_alpha   90.00
_cell.angle_beta   90.00
_cell.angle_gamma   90.00
#
_symmetry.space_group_name_H-M   'P 1'
#
loop_
_entity.id
_entity.type
_entity.pdbx_description
1 polymer ?
#
loop_
_entity_poly.entity_id
_entity_poly.type
_entity_poly.pdbx_seq_one_letter_code
_entity_poly.pdbx_strand_id
1 'polypeptide(L)'
;MPGLYLLGLLVSLTGMVVLDARFRLFFWRAPWRATAVMVVGVAFFMLWDVVGVALGIFFIGPTRLLTGVLLAPDVPLEELFFLLLLCYTTMNLTGFVRPLVARALARGSDS
;
A
#
# COMPACT_ATOMS: atom_id res chain seq x y z
N MET A 1 -22.01 6.56 -8.67
CA MET A 1 -21.52 7.59 -7.75
C MET A 1 -20.00 7.65 -7.91
N PRO A 2 -19.45 8.70 -8.54
CA PRO A 2 -18.00 8.87 -8.64
C PRO A 2 -17.38 8.96 -7.23
N GLY A 3 -16.19 8.41 -7.03
CA GLY A 3 -15.42 8.50 -5.78
C GLY A 3 -15.68 7.39 -4.74
N LEU A 4 -16.57 6.42 -5.01
CA LEU A 4 -16.74 5.26 -4.11
C LEU A 4 -15.46 4.43 -3.99
N TYR A 5 -14.66 4.36 -5.06
CA TYR A 5 -13.38 3.65 -5.03
C TYR A 5 -12.39 4.33 -4.09
N LEU A 6 -12.22 5.65 -4.21
CA LEU A 6 -11.40 6.45 -3.29
C LEU A 6 -11.87 6.29 -1.84
N LEU A 7 -13.19 6.33 -1.59
CA LEU A 7 -13.73 6.14 -0.25
C LEU A 7 -13.39 4.74 0.31
N GLY A 8 -13.51 3.70 -0.51
CA GLY A 8 -13.08 2.34 -0.14
C GLY A 8 -11.60 2.29 0.23
N LEU A 9 -10.72 2.90 -0.59
CA LEU A 9 -9.29 2.99 -0.32
C LEU A 9 -8.99 3.71 1.00
N LEU A 10 -9.66 4.84 1.27
CA LEU A 10 -9.50 5.59 2.50
C LEU A 10 -9.95 4.80 3.73
N VAL A 11 -11.07 4.09 3.64
CA VAL A 11 -11.55 3.20 4.72
C VAL A 11 -10.53 2.08 4.98
N SER A 12 -10.02 1.44 3.94
CA SER A 12 -9.01 0.39 4.05
C SER A 12 -7.69 0.93 4.64
N LEU A 13 -7.22 2.09 4.17
CA LEU A 13 -6.02 2.76 4.71
C LEU A 13 -6.19 3.07 6.19
N THR A 14 -7.34 3.63 6.57
CA THR A 14 -7.65 3.94 7.98
C THR A 14 -7.64 2.66 8.82
N GLY A 15 -8.21 1.57 8.32
CA GLY A 15 -8.15 0.25 8.96
C GLY A 15 -6.71 -0.23 9.18
N MET A 16 -5.83 -0.05 8.18
CA MET A 16 -4.41 -0.40 8.30
C MET A 16 -3.66 0.46 9.32
N VAL A 17 -3.95 1.77 9.39
CA VAL A 17 -3.40 2.66 10.43
C VAL A 17 -3.83 2.19 11.82
N VAL A 18 -5.11 1.88 12.00
CA VAL A 18 -5.65 1.41 13.29
C VAL A 18 -5.02 0.09 13.70
N LEU A 19 -4.85 -0.85 12.77
CA LEU A 19 -4.18 -2.14 13.04
C LEU A 19 -2.71 -1.95 13.42
N ASP A 20 -1.97 -1.13 12.68
CA ASP A 20 -0.56 -0.84 12.98
C ASP A 20 -0.40 -0.13 14.33
N ALA A 21 -1.33 0.78 14.69
CA ALA A 21 -1.39 1.40 16.01
C ALA A 21 -1.71 0.40 17.12
N ARG A 22 -2.70 -0.47 16.91
CA ARG A 22 -3.16 -1.48 17.88
C ARG A 22 -2.07 -2.49 18.21
N PHE A 23 -1.36 -2.98 17.19
CA PHE A 23 -0.37 -4.05 17.33
C PHE A 23 1.07 -3.54 17.38
N ARG A 24 1.30 -2.21 17.23
CA ARG A 24 2.60 -1.54 17.23
C ARG A 24 3.60 -2.24 16.28
N LEU A 25 3.15 -2.56 15.08
CA LEU A 25 3.84 -3.48 14.17
C LEU A 25 5.07 -2.81 13.54
N PHE A 26 4.88 -1.70 12.82
CA PHE A 26 5.94 -1.14 11.98
C PHE A 26 6.16 0.36 12.18
N PHE A 27 5.14 1.22 12.01
CA PHE A 27 5.35 2.67 12.22
C PHE A 27 5.61 3.01 13.68
N TRP A 28 4.93 2.33 14.61
CA TRP A 28 5.12 2.57 16.04
C TRP A 28 6.41 2.00 16.61
N ARG A 29 7.11 1.15 15.85
CA ARG A 29 8.38 0.56 16.26
C ARG A 29 9.59 1.30 15.67
N ALA A 30 9.47 1.78 14.43
CA ALA A 30 10.51 2.55 13.76
C ALA A 30 9.91 3.50 12.70
N PRO A 31 9.37 4.67 13.10
CA PRO A 31 8.61 5.53 12.20
C PRO A 31 9.45 6.01 11.01
N TRP A 32 10.73 6.32 11.22
CA TRP A 32 11.62 6.77 10.15
C TRP A 32 11.86 5.70 9.07
N ARG A 33 12.11 4.46 9.49
CA ARG A 33 12.34 3.34 8.56
C ARG A 33 11.05 2.98 7.83
N ALA A 34 9.92 3.04 8.52
CA ALA A 34 8.61 2.79 7.93
C ALA A 34 8.29 3.84 6.85
N THR A 35 8.48 5.13 7.15
CA THR A 35 8.31 6.20 6.17
C THR A 35 9.24 6.04 4.97
N ALA A 36 10.52 5.71 5.19
CA ALA A 36 11.46 5.52 4.09
C ALA A 36 11.04 4.36 3.16
N VAL A 37 10.64 3.21 3.72
CA VAL A 37 10.18 2.07 2.91
C VAL A 37 8.89 2.43 2.15
N MET A 38 7.95 3.12 2.80
CA MET A 38 6.72 3.57 2.16
C MET A 38 7.01 4.48 0.98
N VAL A 39 7.80 5.53 1.20
CA VAL A 39 8.14 6.52 0.17
C VAL A 39 8.87 5.85 -1.00
N VAL A 40 9.85 4.99 -0.72
CA VAL A 40 10.60 4.28 -1.77
C VAL A 40 9.69 3.33 -2.54
N GLY A 41 8.84 2.56 -1.86
CA GLY A 41 7.91 1.63 -2.51
C GLY A 41 6.91 2.35 -3.40
N VAL A 42 6.26 3.39 -2.87
CA VAL A 42 5.31 4.21 -3.64
C VAL A 42 6.00 4.87 -4.82
N ALA A 43 7.18 5.47 -4.64
CA ALA A 43 7.90 6.11 -5.73
C ALA A 43 8.31 5.13 -6.83
N PHE A 44 8.77 3.93 -6.46
CA PHE A 44 9.12 2.88 -7.40
C PHE A 44 7.92 2.43 -8.24
N PHE A 45 6.79 2.12 -7.58
CA PHE A 45 5.59 1.68 -8.28
C PHE A 45 4.95 2.81 -9.10
N MET A 46 4.99 4.04 -8.61
CA MET A 46 4.50 5.21 -9.36
C MET A 46 5.32 5.43 -10.63
N LEU A 47 6.64 5.31 -10.56
CA LEU A 47 7.50 5.39 -11.74
C LEU A 47 7.17 4.27 -12.73
N TRP A 48 6.96 3.05 -12.22
CA TRP A 48 6.57 1.91 -13.03
C TRP A 48 5.21 2.13 -13.72
N ASP A 49 4.24 2.68 -13.00
CA ASP A 49 2.91 2.99 -13.52
C ASP A 49 2.98 4.03 -14.65
N VAL A 50 3.69 5.14 -14.42
CA VAL A 50 3.91 6.18 -15.45
C VAL A 50 4.59 5.60 -16.69
N VAL A 51 5.56 4.71 -16.53
CA VAL A 51 6.20 4.02 -17.67
C VAL A 51 5.21 3.12 -18.39
N GLY A 52 4.38 2.36 -17.68
CA GLY A 52 3.38 1.49 -18.30
C GLY A 52 2.28 2.26 -19.03
N VAL A 53 1.88 3.44 -18.52
CA VAL A 53 0.99 4.37 -19.22
C VAL A 53 1.67 4.93 -20.47
N ALA A 54 2.91 5.39 -20.36
CA ALA A 54 3.67 5.93 -21.50
C ALA A 54 3.88 4.89 -22.62
N LEU A 55 3.99 3.61 -22.27
CA LEU A 55 4.07 2.49 -23.21
C LEU A 55 2.71 2.05 -23.77
N GLY A 56 1.60 2.66 -23.33
CA GLY A 56 0.25 2.27 -23.73
C GLY A 56 -0.15 0.87 -23.25
N ILE A 57 0.38 0.44 -22.10
CA ILE A 57 0.05 -0.85 -21.47
C ILE A 57 -1.09 -0.65 -20.48
N PHE A 58 -1.10 0.48 -19.76
CA PHE A 58 -2.15 0.86 -18.82
C PHE A 58 -3.12 1.85 -19.45
N PHE A 59 -4.41 1.54 -19.39
CA PHE A 59 -5.49 2.40 -19.87
C PHE A 59 -6.54 2.56 -18.78
N ILE A 60 -7.09 3.78 -18.67
CA ILE A 60 -8.24 4.05 -17.81
C ILE A 60 -9.47 3.37 -18.43
N GLY A 61 -9.90 2.25 -17.83
CA GLY A 61 -11.17 1.63 -18.17
C GLY A 61 -12.33 2.60 -17.90
N PRO A 62 -13.38 2.65 -18.75
CA PRO A 62 -14.50 3.57 -18.61
C PRO A 62 -15.30 3.24 -17.34
N THR A 63 -14.91 3.81 -16.22
CA THR A 63 -15.48 3.49 -14.90
C THR A 63 -15.99 4.77 -14.23
N ARG A 64 -17.31 4.88 -14.06
CA ARG A 64 -17.99 5.97 -13.33
C ARG A 64 -17.71 5.97 -11.80
N LEU A 65 -16.73 5.18 -11.37
CA LEU A 65 -16.30 5.03 -9.99
C LEU A 65 -15.10 5.93 -9.67
N LEU A 66 -14.32 6.29 -10.69
CA LEU A 66 -13.22 7.24 -10.58
C LEU A 66 -13.77 8.64 -10.31
N THR A 67 -13.04 9.42 -9.54
CA THR A 67 -13.29 10.85 -9.28
C THR A 67 -13.05 11.70 -10.53
N GLY A 68 -12.23 11.20 -11.47
CA GLY A 68 -11.81 11.92 -12.67
C GLY A 68 -10.64 12.88 -12.44
N VAL A 69 -10.07 12.91 -11.22
CA VAL A 69 -8.85 13.67 -10.93
C VAL A 69 -7.64 12.87 -11.39
N LEU A 70 -6.80 13.46 -12.23
CA LEU A 70 -5.59 12.84 -12.75
C LEU A 70 -4.35 13.49 -12.10
N LEU A 71 -3.41 12.65 -11.66
CA LEU A 71 -2.10 13.06 -11.15
C LEU A 71 -1.09 13.30 -12.29
N ALA A 72 -1.21 12.55 -13.38
CA ALA A 72 -0.40 12.62 -14.59
C ALA A 72 -1.28 12.22 -15.80
N PRO A 73 -0.81 12.33 -17.07
CA PRO A 73 -1.56 11.84 -18.22
C PRO A 73 -1.98 10.39 -17.97
N ASP A 74 -3.29 10.13 -17.99
CA ASP A 74 -3.90 8.82 -17.75
C ASP A 74 -3.59 8.14 -16.40
N VAL A 75 -3.07 8.86 -15.40
CA VAL A 75 -2.85 8.33 -14.03
C VAL A 75 -3.88 8.92 -13.06
N PRO A 76 -4.89 8.16 -12.62
CA PRO A 76 -5.90 8.65 -11.68
C PRO A 76 -5.33 8.84 -10.27
N LEU A 77 -5.88 9.82 -9.53
CA LEU A 77 -5.51 10.10 -8.13
C LEU A 77 -5.62 8.86 -7.24
N GLU A 78 -6.64 8.04 -7.47
CA GLU A 78 -6.90 6.81 -6.72
C GLU A 78 -5.75 5.81 -6.80
N GLU A 79 -4.95 5.83 -7.87
CA GLU A 79 -3.79 4.95 -8.02
C GLU A 79 -2.76 5.21 -6.91
N LEU A 80 -2.52 6.48 -6.57
CA LEU A 80 -1.62 6.81 -5.46
C LEU A 80 -2.12 6.23 -4.12
N PHE A 81 -3.43 6.32 -3.87
CA PHE A 81 -4.04 5.75 -2.67
C PHE A 81 -4.00 4.22 -2.67
N PHE A 82 -4.15 3.61 -3.84
CA PHE A 82 -4.00 2.17 -4.02
C PHE A 82 -2.56 1.72 -3.74
N LEU A 83 -1.55 2.41 -4.29
CA LEU A 83 -0.14 2.13 -4.03
C LEU A 83 0.23 2.33 -2.56
N LEU A 84 -0.30 3.37 -1.91
CA LEU A 84 -0.16 3.57 -0.47
C LEU A 84 -0.75 2.38 0.31
N LEU A 85 -1.97 1.97 -0.02
CA LEU A 85 -2.63 0.83 0.62
C LEU A 85 -1.84 -0.47 0.39
N LEU A 86 -1.36 -0.70 -0.82
CA LEU A 86 -0.57 -1.87 -1.21
C LEU A 86 0.71 -1.93 -0.38
N CYS A 87 1.53 -0.87 -0.42
CA CYS A 87 2.78 -0.79 0.32
C CYS A 87 2.52 -0.95 1.84
N TYR A 88 1.50 -0.27 2.37
CA TYR A 88 1.22 -0.34 3.79
C TYR A 88 0.75 -1.72 4.25
N THR A 89 -0.11 -2.37 3.47
CA THR A 89 -0.58 -3.72 3.76
C THR A 89 0.58 -4.70 3.73
N THR A 90 1.49 -4.61 2.75
CA THR A 90 2.69 -5.46 2.69
C THR A 90 3.60 -5.25 3.90
N MET A 91 3.80 -4.00 4.33
CA MET A 91 4.59 -3.69 5.53
C MET A 91 3.94 -4.28 6.80
N ASN A 92 2.64 -4.09 6.98
CA ASN A 92 1.93 -4.65 8.14
C ASN A 92 1.96 -6.18 8.14
N LEU A 93 1.77 -6.80 6.98
CA LEU A 93 1.84 -8.25 6.80
C LEU A 93 3.22 -8.79 7.16
N THR A 94 4.28 -8.18 6.63
CA THR A 94 5.66 -8.61 6.94
C THR A 94 6.03 -8.39 8.40
N GLY A 95 5.57 -7.29 9.00
CA GLY A 95 5.71 -7.02 10.44
C GLY A 95 4.99 -8.06 11.31
N PHE A 96 3.84 -8.57 10.86
CA PHE A 96 3.08 -9.59 11.58
C PHE A 96 3.66 -11.01 11.41
N VAL A 97 4.07 -11.37 10.19
CA VAL A 97 4.54 -12.71 9.85
C VAL A 97 5.96 -12.97 10.38
N ARG A 98 6.88 -12.00 10.32
CA ARG A 98 8.28 -12.19 10.75
C ARG A 98 8.41 -12.73 12.18
N PRO A 99 7.76 -12.17 13.22
CA PRO A 99 7.83 -12.69 14.57
C PRO A 99 7.22 -14.10 14.72
N LEU A 100 6.15 -14.40 13.98
CA LEU A 100 5.50 -15.71 14.02
C LEU A 100 6.40 -16.80 13.45
N VAL A 101 7.01 -16.53 12.29
CA VAL A 101 7.98 -17.44 11.66
C VAL A 101 9.19 -17.64 12.56
N ALA A 102 9.74 -16.57 13.14
CA ALA A 102 10.87 -16.67 14.07
C ALA A 102 10.56 -17.55 15.30
N ARG A 103 9.33 -17.44 15.85
CA ARG A 103 8.87 -18.30 16.96
C ARG A 103 8.68 -19.76 16.55
N ALA A 104 8.17 -20.01 15.35
CA ALA A 104 7.98 -21.37 14.84
C ALA A 104 9.31 -22.09 14.62
N LEU A 105 10.31 -21.38 14.06
CA LEU A 105 11.65 -21.93 13.84
C LEU A 105 12.39 -22.24 15.14
N ALA A 106 12.26 -21.38 16.16
CA ALA A 106 12.85 -21.63 17.48
C ALA A 106 12.30 -22.91 18.12
N ARG A 107 10.99 -23.15 18.06
CA ARG A 107 10.35 -24.36 18.61
C ARG A 107 10.79 -25.65 17.93
N GLY A 108 11.15 -25.60 16.64
CA GLY A 108 11.63 -26.76 15.89
C GLY A 108 13.09 -27.13 16.21
N SER A 109 13.85 -26.25 16.86
CA SER A 109 15.25 -26.52 17.24
C SER A 109 15.40 -27.17 18.62
N ASP A 110 14.32 -27.16 19.42
CA ASP A 110 14.27 -27.76 20.77
C ASP A 110 13.69 -29.20 20.76
N SER A 111 13.34 -29.75 19.59
CA SER A 111 12.82 -31.12 19.39
C SER A 111 13.85 -32.01 18.71
#